data_AF-A0A454TL49-F1
#
_entry.id   AF-A0A454TL49-F1
#
_cell.length_a   1.000
_cell.length_b   1.000
_cell.length_c   1.000
_cell.angle_alpha   90.00
_cell.angle_beta   90.00
_cell.angle_gamma   90.00
#
_symmetry.space_group_name_H-M   'P 1'
#
loop_
_entity.id
_entity.type
_entity.pdbx_description
1 polymer ?
#
loop_
_entity_poly.entity_id
_entity_poly.type
_entity_poly.pdbx_seq_one_letter_code
_entity_poly.pdbx_strand_id
1 'polypeptide(L)'
;MEVLTGPERRRRWSVEEKLAMVRESFEPGKTVSMVARQHGVNPNQVFHWRKLYQDGSLSAVSAGEEVVPASELAEALKLVRELRRMLGKKTMENEILREAVEYGRAKKLDCALAIVAGGRPVKQVCEVLGVARSNVAAMRTRPADWRDGRTARQTDDAGLMDEIRHVIAGLPSYGYRRVWGRLWRERASRCEALINAKRVYQVMRGRGLLLERRPTPPRPQRRHDGKVAVAKSNQRWCSDGFEFRCDNGEPLRVTFALDCCDREAMSWVATTGGYSGDVVCDVMLAAVEQRFGNVPKAPAEIEWLTDNGSGYIAGKTREFATDIGLKPLTTPVCSPQSNGMAESFVKTMKRDYVKPDAATAARNLAIAFEHYNEQHPHSALKYRSPREFRRRTESSTQV
;
A
#
# COMPACT_ATOMS: atom_id res chain seq x y z
N MET A 1 -16.12 -106.51 37.69
CA MET A 1 -17.18 -105.79 36.97
C MET A 1 -17.41 -104.49 37.71
N GLU A 2 -17.22 -103.35 37.07
CA GLU A 2 -18.07 -102.15 37.25
C GLU A 2 -17.63 -101.06 36.27
N VAL A 3 -18.63 -100.33 35.79
CA VAL A 3 -18.65 -99.52 34.57
C VAL A 3 -18.17 -98.10 34.85
N LEU A 4 -17.32 -97.51 33.99
CA LEU A 4 -17.01 -96.07 34.01
C LEU A 4 -17.65 -95.38 32.81
N THR A 5 -18.73 -94.66 33.05
CA THR A 5 -19.50 -93.87 32.08
C THR A 5 -18.98 -92.43 31.98
N GLY A 6 -18.66 -91.97 30.76
CA GLY A 6 -18.93 -90.60 30.27
C GLY A 6 -17.85 -89.52 30.45
N PRO A 7 -17.76 -88.52 29.53
CA PRO A 7 -16.73 -87.48 29.52
C PRO A 7 -17.01 -86.37 30.55
N GLU A 8 -16.00 -86.00 31.35
CA GLU A 8 -16.07 -84.91 32.32
C GLU A 8 -16.44 -83.56 31.66
N ARG A 9 -17.61 -83.02 32.01
CA ARG A 9 -17.95 -81.61 31.76
C ARG A 9 -16.99 -80.72 32.56
N ARG A 10 -16.21 -79.86 31.90
CA ARG A 10 -15.45 -78.78 32.56
C ARG A 10 -16.39 -77.95 33.44
N ARG A 11 -16.19 -78.02 34.76
CA ARG A 11 -16.94 -77.25 35.75
C ARG A 11 -16.77 -75.74 35.49
N ARG A 12 -17.88 -75.00 35.39
CA ARG A 12 -17.90 -73.53 35.30
C ARG A 12 -18.13 -72.95 36.70
N TRP A 13 -17.28 -72.01 37.11
CA TRP A 13 -17.37 -71.31 38.39
C TRP A 13 -18.18 -70.01 38.23
N SER A 14 -19.15 -69.80 39.10
CA SER A 14 -19.92 -68.55 39.21
C SER A 14 -19.05 -67.39 39.70
N VAL A 15 -19.55 -66.17 39.57
CA VAL A 15 -18.82 -64.96 40.00
C VAL A 15 -18.70 -64.94 41.52
N GLU A 16 -19.76 -65.34 42.25
CA GLU A 16 -19.71 -65.45 43.71
C GLU A 16 -18.68 -66.48 44.18
N GLU A 17 -18.60 -67.64 43.53
CA GLU A 17 -17.62 -68.69 43.87
C GLU A 17 -16.17 -68.23 43.60
N LYS A 18 -15.93 -67.53 42.48
CA LYS A 18 -14.60 -66.96 42.18
C LYS A 18 -14.20 -65.92 43.23
N LEU A 19 -15.12 -65.04 43.63
CA LEU A 19 -14.88 -64.03 44.64
C LEU A 19 -14.61 -64.64 46.02
N ALA A 20 -15.34 -65.70 46.38
CA ALA A 20 -15.12 -66.42 47.63
C ALA A 20 -13.72 -67.03 47.68
N MET A 21 -13.30 -67.74 46.64
CA MET A 21 -11.94 -68.32 46.54
C MET A 21 -10.85 -67.25 46.53
N VAL A 22 -11.07 -66.13 45.85
CA VAL A 22 -10.11 -65.02 45.83
C VAL A 22 -9.98 -64.40 47.22
N ARG A 23 -11.09 -64.14 47.92
CA ARG A 23 -11.10 -63.60 49.29
C ARG A 23 -10.40 -64.55 50.27
N GLU A 24 -10.69 -65.84 50.20
CA GLU A 24 -10.01 -66.87 51.01
C GLU A 24 -8.49 -66.87 50.77
N SER A 25 -8.04 -66.62 49.53
CA SER A 25 -6.61 -66.55 49.21
C SER A 25 -5.88 -65.33 49.80
N PHE A 26 -6.61 -64.33 50.33
CA PHE A 26 -6.06 -63.17 51.02
C PHE A 26 -6.02 -63.32 52.55
N GLU A 27 -6.59 -64.39 53.11
CA GLU A 27 -6.57 -64.61 54.55
C GLU A 27 -5.14 -64.92 55.06
N PRO A 28 -4.76 -64.41 56.25
CA PRO A 28 -3.43 -64.67 56.82
C PRO A 28 -3.17 -66.18 56.97
N GLY A 29 -2.05 -66.67 56.42
CA GLY A 29 -1.66 -68.08 56.47
C GLY A 29 -2.22 -68.95 55.32
N LYS A 30 -3.10 -68.43 54.45
CA LYS A 30 -3.57 -69.13 53.25
C LYS A 30 -2.68 -68.80 52.03
N THR A 31 -2.30 -69.81 51.25
CA THR A 31 -1.60 -69.62 49.96
C THR A 31 -2.52 -69.94 48.78
N VAL A 32 -2.28 -69.30 47.63
CA VAL A 32 -3.08 -69.51 46.40
C VAL A 32 -3.14 -70.98 46.01
N SER A 33 -2.00 -71.69 46.09
CA SER A 33 -1.91 -73.12 45.79
C SER A 33 -2.72 -74.00 46.75
N MET A 34 -2.87 -73.59 48.01
CA MET A 34 -3.64 -74.33 49.02
C MET A 34 -5.14 -74.15 48.80
N VAL A 35 -5.59 -72.91 48.59
CA VAL A 35 -7.00 -72.61 48.27
C VAL A 35 -7.41 -73.29 46.96
N ALA A 36 -6.54 -73.26 45.96
CA ALA A 36 -6.76 -73.95 44.68
C ALA A 36 -6.93 -75.48 44.85
N ARG A 37 -6.12 -76.13 45.68
CA ARG A 37 -6.29 -77.57 45.99
C ARG A 37 -7.58 -77.86 46.75
N GLN A 38 -7.92 -77.02 47.73
CA GLN A 38 -9.12 -77.20 48.56
C GLN A 38 -10.42 -77.12 47.74
N HIS A 39 -10.44 -76.28 46.70
CA HIS A 39 -11.60 -76.12 45.81
C HIS A 39 -11.49 -76.91 44.49
N GLY A 40 -10.41 -77.67 44.29
CA GLY A 40 -10.20 -78.45 43.06
C GLY A 40 -10.00 -77.59 41.81
N VAL A 41 -9.37 -76.42 41.94
CA VAL A 41 -9.10 -75.45 40.86
C VAL A 41 -7.61 -75.40 40.54
N ASN A 42 -7.25 -75.04 39.31
CA ASN A 42 -5.85 -74.81 38.95
C ASN A 42 -5.32 -73.53 39.67
N PRO A 43 -4.17 -73.58 40.37
CA PRO A 43 -3.58 -72.43 41.07
C PRO A 43 -3.41 -71.18 40.19
N ASN A 44 -3.10 -71.35 38.89
CA ASN A 44 -2.94 -70.23 37.96
C ASN A 44 -4.27 -69.48 37.71
N GLN A 45 -5.41 -70.17 37.77
CA GLN A 45 -6.73 -69.54 37.63
C GLN A 45 -7.05 -68.68 38.85
N VAL A 46 -6.80 -69.20 40.06
CA VAL A 46 -7.00 -68.43 41.30
C VAL A 46 -6.04 -67.23 41.38
N PHE A 47 -4.79 -67.38 40.92
CA PHE A 47 -3.85 -66.26 40.81
C PHE A 47 -4.32 -65.19 39.82
N HIS A 48 -4.80 -65.61 38.66
CA HIS A 48 -5.33 -64.69 37.65
C HIS A 48 -6.57 -63.94 38.14
N TRP A 49 -7.50 -64.63 38.82
CA TRP A 49 -8.65 -64.01 39.47
C TRP A 49 -8.23 -63.04 40.59
N ARG A 50 -7.22 -63.40 41.38
CA ARG A 50 -6.67 -62.52 42.42
C ARG A 50 -6.14 -61.20 41.84
N LYS A 51 -5.44 -61.26 40.71
CA LYS A 51 -4.95 -60.08 39.99
C LYS A 51 -6.11 -59.21 39.47
N LEU A 52 -7.06 -59.82 38.78
CA LEU A 52 -8.26 -59.13 38.27
C LEU A 52 -9.12 -58.50 39.38
N TYR A 53 -9.15 -59.10 40.58
CA TYR A 53 -9.83 -58.54 41.75
C TYR A 53 -9.11 -57.29 42.30
N GLN A 54 -7.77 -57.31 42.36
CA GLN A 54 -6.98 -56.13 42.77
C GLN A 54 -7.10 -54.97 41.77
N ASP A 55 -7.19 -55.30 40.48
CA ASP A 55 -7.37 -54.32 39.40
C ASP A 55 -8.83 -53.85 39.24
N GLY A 56 -9.75 -54.27 40.14
CA GLY A 56 -11.17 -53.88 40.14
C GLY A 56 -12.02 -54.47 39.01
N SER A 57 -11.47 -55.44 38.26
CA SER A 57 -12.02 -55.95 37.00
C SER A 57 -12.76 -57.29 37.09
N LEU A 58 -12.82 -57.93 38.26
CA LEU A 58 -13.42 -59.28 38.36
C LEU A 58 -14.94 -59.31 38.10
N SER A 59 -15.64 -58.20 38.36
CA SER A 59 -17.09 -58.06 38.18
C SER A 59 -17.52 -57.91 36.73
N ALA A 60 -16.63 -57.45 35.84
CA ALA A 60 -16.98 -56.99 34.49
C ALA A 60 -16.79 -58.06 33.39
N VAL A 61 -16.09 -59.16 33.68
CA VAL A 61 -15.79 -60.23 32.70
C VAL A 61 -17.03 -61.10 32.34
N SER A 62 -18.23 -60.73 32.79
CA SER A 62 -19.49 -61.44 32.45
C SER A 62 -20.53 -60.59 31.69
N ALA A 63 -20.27 -59.31 31.41
CA ALA A 63 -21.26 -58.43 30.75
C ALA A 63 -20.93 -58.06 29.29
N GLY A 64 -19.79 -58.49 28.73
CA GLY A 64 -19.43 -58.16 27.34
C GLY A 64 -19.21 -56.66 27.05
N GLU A 65 -19.20 -55.83 28.08
CA GLU A 65 -18.94 -54.40 27.97
C GLU A 65 -17.43 -54.15 27.95
N GLU A 66 -16.99 -53.35 26.99
CA GLU A 66 -15.60 -52.94 26.84
C GLU A 66 -15.21 -52.04 28.02
N VAL A 67 -14.34 -52.55 28.91
CA VAL A 67 -13.95 -51.84 30.12
C VAL A 67 -12.85 -50.83 29.79
N VAL A 68 -13.18 -49.55 29.87
CA VAL A 68 -12.19 -48.47 29.79
C VAL A 68 -11.39 -48.44 31.11
N PRO A 69 -10.05 -48.53 31.07
CA PRO A 69 -9.22 -48.43 32.26
C PRO A 69 -9.51 -47.14 33.05
N ALA A 70 -9.50 -47.21 34.39
CA ALA A 70 -9.73 -46.05 35.24
C ALA A 70 -8.76 -44.88 34.97
N SER A 71 -7.55 -45.19 34.48
CA SER A 71 -6.56 -44.21 34.02
C SER A 71 -7.04 -43.43 32.79
N GLU A 72 -7.60 -44.11 31.79
CA GLU A 72 -8.11 -43.48 30.57
C GLU A 72 -9.34 -42.62 30.86
N LEU A 73 -10.23 -43.07 31.75
CA LEU A 73 -11.35 -42.26 32.21
C LEU A 73 -10.87 -41.01 32.97
N ALA A 74 -9.86 -41.14 33.83
CA ALA A 74 -9.30 -40.01 34.56
C ALA A 74 -8.63 -38.98 33.63
N GLU A 75 -7.92 -39.44 32.59
CA GLU A 75 -7.34 -38.60 31.54
C GLU A 75 -8.43 -37.90 30.71
N ALA A 76 -9.47 -38.63 30.29
CA ALA A 76 -10.60 -38.06 29.58
C ALA A 76 -11.32 -36.98 30.39
N LEU A 77 -11.55 -37.22 31.69
CA LEU A 77 -12.14 -36.22 32.59
C LEU A 77 -11.24 -34.99 32.80
N LYS A 78 -9.91 -35.17 32.77
CA LYS A 78 -8.95 -34.04 32.80
C LYS A 78 -9.05 -33.23 31.51
N LEU A 79 -9.10 -33.89 30.36
CA LEU A 79 -9.25 -33.24 29.05
C LEU A 79 -10.59 -32.49 28.95
N VAL A 80 -11.69 -33.09 29.41
CA VAL A 80 -13.01 -32.44 29.41
C VAL A 80 -12.99 -31.16 30.28
N ARG A 81 -12.33 -31.18 31.43
CA ARG A 81 -12.17 -29.97 32.27
C ARG A 81 -11.36 -28.89 31.56
N GLU A 82 -10.28 -29.27 30.88
CA GLU A 82 -9.43 -28.34 30.14
C GLU A 82 -10.16 -27.73 28.93
N LEU A 83 -10.87 -28.55 28.16
CA LEU A 83 -11.71 -28.11 27.05
C LEU A 83 -12.82 -27.16 27.51
N ARG A 84 -13.51 -27.48 28.61
CA ARG A 84 -14.51 -26.59 29.21
C ARG A 84 -13.90 -25.24 29.61
N ARG A 85 -12.69 -25.25 30.19
CA ARG A 85 -11.96 -24.02 30.53
C ARG A 85 -11.60 -23.20 29.28
N MET A 86 -11.09 -23.83 28.23
CA MET A 86 -10.75 -23.16 26.98
C MET A 86 -11.98 -22.59 26.27
N LEU A 87 -13.08 -23.35 26.25
CA LEU A 87 -14.35 -22.91 25.66
C LEU A 87 -14.91 -21.70 26.42
N GLY A 88 -14.89 -21.71 27.75
CA GLY A 88 -15.29 -20.56 28.55
C GLY A 88 -14.44 -19.31 28.26
N LYS A 89 -13.12 -19.47 28.14
CA LYS A 89 -12.21 -18.38 27.75
C LYS A 89 -12.57 -17.83 26.36
N LYS A 90 -12.73 -18.69 25.36
CA LYS A 90 -13.04 -18.29 23.98
C LYS A 90 -14.44 -17.67 23.84
N THR A 91 -15.40 -18.11 24.64
CA THR A 91 -16.75 -17.53 24.66
C THR A 91 -16.70 -16.09 25.16
N MET A 92 -16.02 -15.86 26.29
CA MET A 92 -15.80 -14.53 26.84
C MET A 92 -15.03 -13.60 25.88
N GLU A 93 -13.97 -14.10 25.22
CA GLU A 93 -13.23 -13.33 24.20
C GLU A 93 -14.16 -12.87 23.06
N ASN A 94 -15.03 -13.76 22.57
CA ASN A 94 -15.97 -13.43 21.49
C ASN A 94 -17.02 -12.38 21.92
N GLU A 95 -17.52 -12.45 23.14
CA GLU A 95 -18.46 -11.44 23.65
C GLU A 95 -17.82 -10.05 23.71
N ILE A 96 -16.60 -9.95 24.27
CA ILE A 96 -15.87 -8.68 24.33
C ILE A 96 -15.63 -8.12 22.93
N LEU A 97 -15.28 -8.98 21.96
CA LEU A 97 -15.10 -8.55 20.57
C LEU A 97 -16.41 -8.12 19.92
N ARG A 98 -17.53 -8.78 20.20
CA ARG A 98 -18.86 -8.38 19.70
C ARG A 98 -19.26 -7.02 20.24
N GLU A 99 -19.13 -6.78 21.54
CA GLU A 99 -19.37 -5.45 22.13
C GLU A 99 -18.45 -4.39 21.52
N ALA A 100 -17.17 -4.71 21.33
CA ALA A 100 -16.22 -3.78 20.70
C ALA A 100 -16.63 -3.41 19.26
N VAL A 101 -17.27 -4.33 18.53
CA VAL A 101 -17.82 -4.07 17.19
C VAL A 101 -19.05 -3.16 17.26
N GLU A 102 -19.90 -3.26 18.28
CA GLU A 102 -21.03 -2.34 18.49
C GLU A 102 -20.56 -0.89 18.67
N TYR A 103 -19.41 -0.68 19.33
CA TYR A 103 -18.77 0.63 19.44
C TYR A 103 -18.14 1.14 18.11
N GLY A 104 -18.18 0.35 17.04
CA GLY A 104 -17.89 0.78 15.67
C GLY A 104 -16.47 1.33 15.47
N ARG A 105 -16.31 2.24 14.49
CA ARG A 105 -15.03 2.83 14.02
C ARG A 105 -14.22 3.61 15.07
N ALA A 106 -14.57 3.52 16.35
CA ALA A 106 -13.83 4.11 17.45
C ALA A 106 -12.46 3.45 17.62
N LYS A 107 -11.53 4.13 18.32
CA LYS A 107 -10.22 3.53 18.61
C LYS A 107 -10.42 2.42 19.63
N LYS A 108 -9.57 1.38 19.56
CA LYS A 108 -9.57 0.26 20.52
C LYS A 108 -9.57 0.70 21.99
N LEU A 109 -8.92 1.82 22.30
CA LEU A 109 -8.90 2.40 23.66
C LEU A 109 -10.28 2.88 24.10
N ASP A 110 -11.02 3.53 23.21
CA ASP A 110 -12.36 4.06 23.51
C ASP A 110 -13.35 2.91 23.72
N CYS A 111 -13.28 1.87 22.88
CA CYS A 111 -14.03 0.62 23.08
C CYS A 111 -13.69 -0.04 24.41
N ALA A 112 -12.39 -0.11 24.78
CA ALA A 112 -11.97 -0.69 26.04
C ALA A 112 -12.51 0.07 27.25
N LEU A 113 -12.53 1.41 27.19
CA LEU A 113 -13.08 2.24 28.27
C LEU A 113 -14.59 2.04 28.42
N ALA A 114 -15.33 1.98 27.31
CA ALA A 114 -16.78 1.75 27.32
C ALA A 114 -17.15 0.37 27.86
N ILE A 115 -16.48 -0.69 27.39
CA ILE A 115 -16.71 -2.07 27.85
C ILE A 115 -16.36 -2.24 29.34
N VAL A 116 -15.28 -1.61 29.80
CA VAL A 116 -14.92 -1.60 31.23
C VAL A 116 -15.95 -0.81 32.05
N ALA A 117 -16.47 0.31 31.55
CA ALA A 117 -17.53 1.06 32.20
C ALA A 117 -18.84 0.25 32.31
N GLY A 118 -19.10 -0.64 31.35
CA GLY A 118 -20.17 -1.64 31.39
C GLY A 118 -19.96 -2.78 32.40
N GLY A 119 -18.88 -2.76 33.19
CA GLY A 119 -18.64 -3.69 34.29
C GLY A 119 -17.71 -4.87 33.97
N ARG A 120 -17.17 -4.96 32.74
CA ARG A 120 -16.26 -6.06 32.39
C ARG A 120 -14.87 -5.90 33.04
N PRO A 121 -14.19 -7.00 33.42
CA PRO A 121 -12.88 -6.93 34.07
C PRO A 121 -11.79 -6.30 33.17
N VAL A 122 -11.10 -5.27 33.69
CA VAL A 122 -10.06 -4.50 32.96
C VAL A 122 -9.00 -5.40 32.33
N LYS A 123 -8.51 -6.41 33.06
CA LYS A 123 -7.47 -7.33 32.58
C LYS A 123 -7.89 -8.04 31.30
N GLN A 124 -9.10 -8.60 31.30
CA GLN A 124 -9.63 -9.38 30.19
C GLN A 124 -9.89 -8.50 28.98
N VAL A 125 -10.52 -7.35 29.16
CA VAL A 125 -10.79 -6.39 28.07
C VAL A 125 -9.49 -5.92 27.41
N CYS A 126 -8.47 -5.60 28.22
CA CYS A 126 -7.16 -5.18 27.73
C CYS A 126 -6.43 -6.29 26.95
N GLU A 127 -6.45 -7.53 27.45
CA GLU A 127 -5.85 -8.69 26.77
C GLU A 127 -6.54 -8.96 25.43
N VAL A 128 -7.87 -8.91 25.37
CA VAL A 128 -8.65 -9.18 24.16
C VAL A 128 -8.49 -8.10 23.10
N LEU A 129 -8.54 -6.82 23.49
CA LEU A 129 -8.44 -5.71 22.54
C LEU A 129 -6.98 -5.35 22.18
N GLY A 130 -6.02 -5.87 22.95
CA GLY A 130 -4.59 -5.57 22.79
C GLY A 130 -4.25 -4.13 23.22
N VAL A 131 -4.82 -3.68 24.35
CA VAL A 131 -4.62 -2.32 24.89
C VAL A 131 -3.87 -2.41 26.22
N ALA A 132 -2.96 -1.47 26.48
CA ALA A 132 -2.20 -1.45 27.72
C ALA A 132 -3.11 -1.14 28.94
N ARG A 133 -3.07 -2.02 29.95
CA ARG A 133 -3.82 -1.87 31.22
C ARG A 133 -3.53 -0.54 31.92
N SER A 134 -2.28 -0.10 31.94
CA SER A 134 -1.86 1.17 32.53
C SER A 134 -2.48 2.38 31.84
N ASN A 135 -2.63 2.33 30.51
CA ASN A 135 -3.26 3.41 29.74
C ASN A 135 -4.77 3.48 30.02
N VAL A 136 -5.46 2.33 30.07
CA VAL A 136 -6.89 2.28 30.45
C VAL A 136 -7.09 2.79 31.88
N ALA A 137 -6.23 2.38 32.83
CA ALA A 137 -6.30 2.85 34.21
C ALA A 137 -6.09 4.37 34.30
N ALA A 138 -5.05 4.91 33.64
CA ALA A 138 -4.76 6.34 33.62
C ALA A 138 -5.89 7.17 32.97
N MET A 139 -6.56 6.63 31.93
CA MET A 139 -7.68 7.30 31.28
C MET A 139 -8.94 7.33 32.15
N ARG A 140 -9.21 6.25 32.91
CA ARG A 140 -10.35 6.19 33.83
C ARG A 140 -10.25 7.15 35.01
N THR A 141 -9.03 7.48 35.43
CA THR A 141 -8.79 8.41 36.54
C THR A 141 -8.64 9.86 36.10
N ARG A 142 -8.78 10.16 34.80
CA ARG A 142 -8.75 11.54 34.32
C ARG A 142 -10.01 12.26 34.77
N PRO A 143 -9.89 13.45 35.37
CA PRO A 143 -11.05 14.27 35.67
C PRO A 143 -11.69 14.77 34.37
N ALA A 144 -12.98 15.10 34.42
CA ALA A 144 -13.76 15.47 33.23
C ALA A 144 -13.26 16.76 32.55
N ASP A 145 -12.52 17.59 33.28
CA ASP A 145 -11.88 18.82 32.81
C ASP A 145 -10.46 18.59 32.28
N TRP A 146 -9.96 17.35 32.27
CA TRP A 146 -8.63 17.03 31.75
C TRP A 146 -8.51 17.45 30.29
N ARG A 147 -7.49 18.28 30.01
CA ARG A 147 -7.12 18.69 28.65
C ARG A 147 -5.72 18.21 28.33
N ASP A 148 -5.54 17.76 27.09
CA ASP A 148 -4.21 17.43 26.58
C ASP A 148 -3.37 18.70 26.52
N GLY A 149 -2.36 18.79 27.39
CA GLY A 149 -1.43 19.92 27.45
C GLY A 149 -0.48 20.01 26.26
N ARG A 150 -0.50 19.03 25.34
CA ARG A 150 0.25 19.12 24.08
C ARG A 150 -0.36 20.19 23.18
N THR A 151 0.17 21.41 23.30
CA THR A 151 -0.11 22.47 22.36
C THR A 151 0.62 22.21 21.04
N ALA A 152 -0.08 22.35 19.93
CA ALA A 152 0.58 22.43 18.63
C ALA A 152 1.57 23.60 18.68
N ARG A 153 2.80 23.37 18.23
CA ARG A 153 3.81 24.43 18.14
C ARG A 153 3.24 25.54 17.24
N GLN A 154 3.00 26.72 17.80
CA GLN A 154 2.66 27.90 17.01
C GLN A 154 3.93 28.32 16.27
N THR A 155 3.99 28.01 14.98
CA THR A 155 4.98 28.61 14.09
C THR A 155 4.47 29.95 13.63
N ASP A 156 5.32 30.97 13.68
CA ASP A 156 5.09 32.18 12.90
C ASP A 156 5.23 31.81 11.41
N ASP A 157 4.08 31.79 10.73
CA ASP A 157 3.95 31.48 9.31
C ASP A 157 3.70 32.75 8.48
N ALA A 158 3.81 33.96 9.06
CA ALA A 158 3.59 35.22 8.34
C ALA A 158 4.58 35.41 7.19
N GLY A 159 5.88 35.26 7.44
CA GLY A 159 6.90 35.37 6.39
C GLY A 159 6.75 34.30 5.29
N LEU A 160 6.43 33.06 5.67
CA LEU A 160 6.15 31.99 4.70
C LEU A 160 4.92 32.31 3.85
N MET A 161 3.90 32.96 4.41
CA MET A 161 2.72 33.37 3.67
C MET A 161 3.04 34.42 2.61
N ASP A 162 3.92 35.37 2.90
CA ASP A 162 4.31 36.39 1.92
C ASP A 162 5.14 35.81 0.78
N GLU A 163 6.04 34.87 1.08
CA GLU A 163 6.74 34.06 0.07
C GLU A 163 5.76 33.28 -0.82
N ILE A 164 4.76 32.61 -0.22
CA ILE A 164 3.72 31.88 -0.96
C ILE A 164 2.91 32.82 -1.87
N ARG A 165 2.51 34.00 -1.37
CA ARG A 165 1.78 35.00 -2.15
C ARG A 165 2.58 35.50 -3.33
N HIS A 166 3.87 35.76 -3.14
CA HIS A 166 4.75 36.17 -4.23
C HIS A 166 4.80 35.13 -5.36
N VAL A 167 4.88 33.84 -5.02
CA VAL A 167 4.85 32.77 -6.02
C VAL A 167 3.51 32.70 -6.75
N ILE A 168 2.41 32.77 -6.02
CA ILE A 168 1.04 32.63 -6.57
C ILE A 168 0.64 33.86 -7.40
N ALA A 169 1.11 35.05 -7.06
CA ALA A 169 0.81 36.28 -7.79
C ALA A 169 1.19 36.20 -9.27
N GLY A 170 2.32 35.54 -9.58
CA GLY A 170 2.74 35.29 -10.96
C GLY A 170 1.98 34.14 -11.63
N LEU A 171 1.67 33.08 -10.86
CA LEU A 171 1.09 31.83 -11.38
C LEU A 171 0.01 31.29 -10.43
N PRO A 172 -1.22 31.79 -10.52
CA PRO A 172 -2.30 31.46 -9.58
C PRO A 172 -2.74 29.98 -9.66
N SER A 173 -2.42 29.30 -10.76
CA SER A 173 -2.70 27.88 -11.00
C SER A 173 -1.71 26.93 -10.31
N TYR A 174 -0.74 27.44 -9.53
CA TYR A 174 0.22 26.60 -8.81
C TYR A 174 -0.39 26.01 -7.53
N GLY A 175 -0.52 24.68 -7.50
CA GLY A 175 -0.86 23.95 -6.28
C GLY A 175 0.32 23.90 -5.29
N TYR A 176 0.02 23.55 -4.03
CA TYR A 176 0.99 23.60 -2.92
C TYR A 176 2.32 22.88 -3.18
N ARG A 177 2.34 21.78 -3.96
CA ARG A 177 3.58 21.06 -4.28
C ARG A 177 4.49 21.84 -5.21
N ARG A 178 3.91 22.59 -6.16
CA ARG A 178 4.68 23.44 -7.07
C ARG A 178 5.17 24.69 -6.36
N VAL A 179 4.32 25.31 -5.53
CA VAL A 179 4.72 26.39 -4.63
C VAL A 179 5.89 25.94 -3.75
N TRP A 180 5.76 24.79 -3.09
CA TRP A 180 6.84 24.21 -2.30
C TRP A 180 8.11 23.97 -3.12
N GLY A 181 8.00 23.40 -4.33
CA GLY A 181 9.15 23.17 -5.20
C GLY A 181 9.90 24.45 -5.55
N ARG A 182 9.18 25.54 -5.83
CA ARG A 182 9.77 26.85 -6.11
C ARG A 182 10.45 27.45 -4.88
N LEU A 183 9.75 27.51 -3.75
CA LEU A 183 10.28 28.03 -2.48
C LEU A 183 11.50 27.25 -2.00
N TRP A 184 11.45 25.92 -2.11
CA TRP A 184 12.56 25.05 -1.73
C TRP A 184 13.82 25.39 -2.51
N ARG A 185 13.72 25.64 -3.82
CA ARG A 185 14.86 26.03 -4.66
C ARG A 185 15.35 27.44 -4.35
N GLU A 186 14.44 28.42 -4.24
CA GLU A 186 14.79 29.81 -3.93
C GLU A 186 15.47 29.95 -2.57
N ARG A 187 15.07 29.13 -1.58
CA ARG A 187 15.75 29.06 -0.28
C ARG A 187 17.07 28.32 -0.35
N ALA A 188 17.13 27.22 -1.11
CA ALA A 188 18.39 26.49 -1.31
C ALA A 188 19.47 27.37 -1.96
N SER A 189 19.11 28.21 -2.94
CA SER A 189 20.05 29.15 -3.58
C SER A 189 20.49 30.28 -2.64
N ARG A 190 19.68 30.61 -1.64
CA ARG A 190 19.99 31.60 -0.59
C ARG A 190 20.65 30.99 0.65
N CYS A 191 20.93 29.68 0.63
CA CYS A 191 21.45 28.92 1.78
C CYS A 191 20.56 29.04 3.05
N GLU A 192 19.25 29.22 2.86
CA GLU A 192 18.26 29.33 3.93
C GLU A 192 17.71 27.96 4.36
N ALA A 193 17.10 27.91 5.55
CA ALA A 193 16.46 26.70 6.05
C ALA A 193 15.31 26.23 5.14
N LEU A 194 15.40 24.96 4.73
CA LEU A 194 14.44 24.34 3.82
C LEU A 194 13.08 24.10 4.49
N ILE A 195 12.01 24.31 3.73
CA ILE A 195 10.64 24.13 4.21
C ILE A 195 10.12 22.75 3.83
N ASN A 196 9.40 22.09 4.72
CA ASN A 196 8.69 20.85 4.43
C ASN A 196 7.40 21.14 3.63
N ALA A 197 7.14 20.35 2.58
CA ALA A 197 5.91 20.44 1.78
C ALA A 197 4.61 20.37 2.61
N LYS A 198 4.61 19.65 3.73
CA LYS A 198 3.46 19.57 4.66
C LYS A 198 3.16 20.91 5.34
N ARG A 199 4.20 21.69 5.67
CA ARG A 199 4.04 23.04 6.25
C ARG A 199 3.41 23.98 5.23
N VAL A 200 3.92 23.99 4.00
CA VAL A 200 3.32 24.77 2.88
C VAL A 200 1.85 24.39 2.69
N TYR A 201 1.53 23.08 2.69
CA TYR A 201 0.15 22.61 2.60
C TYR A 201 -0.73 23.12 3.75
N GLN A 202 -0.28 23.01 5.00
CA GLN A 202 -1.04 23.47 6.18
C GLN A 202 -1.32 24.97 6.12
N VAL A 203 -0.30 25.75 5.78
CA VAL A 203 -0.35 27.21 5.67
C VAL A 203 -1.31 27.64 4.55
N MET A 204 -1.21 27.05 3.35
CA MET A 204 -2.14 27.32 2.25
C MET A 204 -3.58 26.89 2.59
N ARG A 205 -3.75 25.73 3.24
CA ARG A 205 -5.07 25.23 3.66
C ARG A 205 -5.73 26.16 4.67
N GLY A 206 -5.00 26.61 5.68
CA GLY A 206 -5.51 27.50 6.73
C GLY A 206 -5.97 28.87 6.21
N ARG A 207 -5.52 29.25 5.01
CA ARG A 207 -5.85 30.54 4.35
C ARG A 207 -6.73 30.37 3.11
N GLY A 208 -7.23 29.16 2.83
CA GLY A 208 -8.11 28.92 1.67
C GLY A 208 -7.43 29.03 0.30
N LEU A 209 -6.10 28.88 0.22
CA LEU A 209 -5.33 29.04 -1.02
C LEU A 209 -5.13 27.73 -1.81
N LEU A 210 -5.83 26.64 -1.44
CA LEU A 210 -5.72 25.39 -2.17
C LEU A 210 -6.59 25.41 -3.43
N LEU A 211 -6.03 24.93 -4.54
CA LEU A 211 -6.78 24.74 -5.77
C LEU A 211 -7.93 23.76 -5.58
N GLU A 212 -9.06 24.06 -6.20
CA GLU A 212 -10.20 23.15 -6.25
C GLU A 212 -9.81 21.83 -6.91
N ARG A 213 -10.22 20.73 -6.27
CA ARG A 213 -10.04 19.40 -6.84
C ARG A 213 -11.08 19.19 -7.92
N ARG A 214 -10.64 19.18 -9.17
CA ARG A 214 -11.47 18.66 -10.26
C ARG A 214 -11.70 17.15 -10.05
N PRO A 215 -12.92 16.64 -10.27
CA PRO A 215 -13.18 15.21 -10.26
C PRO A 215 -12.23 14.50 -11.22
N THR A 216 -11.59 13.43 -10.77
CA THR A 216 -10.76 12.61 -11.65
C THR A 216 -11.68 11.94 -12.67
N PRO A 217 -11.51 12.18 -13.98
CA PRO A 217 -12.30 11.46 -14.97
C PRO A 217 -12.00 9.94 -14.87
N PRO A 218 -12.96 9.08 -15.22
CA PRO A 218 -12.76 7.64 -15.21
C PRO A 218 -11.52 7.27 -16.04
N ARG A 219 -10.68 6.38 -15.52
CA ARG A 219 -9.47 5.94 -16.21
C ARG A 219 -9.86 5.20 -17.50
N PRO A 220 -9.27 5.53 -18.66
CA PRO A 220 -9.49 4.76 -19.88
C PRO A 220 -9.13 3.29 -19.66
N GLN A 221 -9.96 2.36 -20.15
CA GLN A 221 -9.77 0.91 -19.97
C GLN A 221 -8.53 0.36 -20.71
N ARG A 222 -8.10 1.01 -21.79
CA ARG A 222 -6.89 0.60 -22.51
C ARG A 222 -5.65 1.03 -21.73
N ARG A 223 -4.98 0.05 -21.11
CA ARG A 223 -3.61 0.21 -20.60
C ARG A 223 -2.66 0.24 -21.79
N HIS A 224 -1.82 1.25 -21.83
CA HIS A 224 -0.70 1.36 -22.75
C HIS A 224 0.57 1.03 -21.97
N ASP A 225 1.39 0.13 -22.50
CA ASP A 225 2.68 -0.23 -21.92
C ASP A 225 3.82 0.68 -22.42
N GLY A 226 3.52 1.61 -23.33
CA GLY A 226 4.48 2.54 -23.91
C GLY A 226 4.93 3.59 -22.90
N LYS A 227 6.23 3.61 -22.58
CA LYS A 227 6.85 4.69 -21.80
C LYS A 227 7.47 5.71 -22.76
N VAL A 228 6.88 6.90 -22.81
CA VAL A 228 7.39 8.03 -23.62
C VAL A 228 8.69 8.59 -23.02
N ALA A 229 8.76 8.65 -21.68
CA ALA A 229 9.91 9.19 -20.97
C ALA A 229 11.14 8.27 -21.08
N VAL A 230 12.26 8.85 -21.48
CA VAL A 230 13.55 8.18 -21.67
C VAL A 230 14.52 8.51 -20.53
N ALA A 231 15.61 7.76 -20.43
CA ALA A 231 16.52 7.84 -19.29
C ALA A 231 17.63 8.89 -19.45
N LYS A 232 18.04 9.19 -20.70
CA LYS A 232 19.07 10.18 -21.00
C LYS A 232 18.51 11.28 -21.90
N SER A 233 19.01 12.50 -21.72
CA SER A 233 18.76 13.62 -22.66
C SER A 233 19.11 13.20 -24.08
N ASN A 234 18.38 13.76 -25.06
CA ASN A 234 18.64 13.59 -26.48
C ASN A 234 18.52 12.15 -26.99
N GLN A 235 17.85 11.26 -26.24
CA GLN A 235 17.45 9.96 -26.79
C GLN A 235 16.14 10.05 -27.58
N ARG A 236 15.21 10.88 -27.09
CA ARG A 236 13.90 11.08 -27.71
C ARG A 236 13.41 12.49 -27.45
N TRP A 237 12.98 13.16 -28.50
CA TRP A 237 12.23 14.39 -28.46
C TRP A 237 10.80 14.12 -28.89
N CYS A 238 9.87 14.91 -28.38
CA CYS A 238 8.48 14.88 -28.81
C CYS A 238 8.04 16.26 -29.27
N SER A 239 7.11 16.29 -30.22
CA SER A 239 6.50 17.51 -30.73
C SER A 239 5.00 17.35 -30.84
N ASP A 240 4.31 18.47 -30.72
CA ASP A 240 2.87 18.61 -30.88
C ASP A 240 2.56 20.09 -31.16
N GLY A 241 1.31 20.37 -31.51
CA GLY A 241 0.77 21.69 -31.72
C GLY A 241 -0.32 22.03 -30.70
N PHE A 242 -0.46 23.30 -30.35
CA PHE A 242 -1.64 23.76 -29.65
C PHE A 242 -2.15 25.11 -30.16
N GLU A 243 -3.47 25.25 -30.20
CA GLU A 243 -4.15 26.48 -30.60
C GLU A 243 -4.80 27.14 -29.38
N PHE A 244 -4.74 28.47 -29.33
CA PHE A 244 -5.60 29.30 -28.49
C PHE A 244 -6.01 30.56 -29.25
N ARG A 245 -7.15 31.15 -28.87
CA ARG A 245 -7.63 32.39 -29.47
C ARG A 245 -7.10 33.58 -28.70
N CYS A 246 -6.56 34.52 -29.45
CA CYS A 246 -6.20 35.84 -29.00
C CYS A 246 -7.46 36.70 -28.78
N ASP A 247 -7.36 37.80 -28.03
CA ASP A 247 -8.46 38.74 -27.76
C ASP A 247 -9.10 39.33 -29.02
N ASN A 248 -8.31 39.46 -30.10
CA ASN A 248 -8.79 39.89 -31.41
C ASN A 248 -9.59 38.80 -32.17
N GLY A 249 -9.76 37.61 -31.57
CA GLY A 249 -10.47 36.47 -32.16
C GLY A 249 -9.63 35.59 -33.08
N GLU A 250 -8.42 36.03 -33.47
CA GLU A 250 -7.55 35.26 -34.34
C GLU A 250 -6.95 34.06 -33.60
N PRO A 251 -6.90 32.87 -34.23
CA PRO A 251 -6.24 31.72 -33.64
C PRO A 251 -4.72 31.88 -33.75
N LEU A 252 -4.03 31.70 -32.62
CA LEU A 252 -2.58 31.53 -32.59
C LEU A 252 -2.25 30.05 -32.37
N ARG A 253 -1.50 29.47 -33.29
CA ARG A 253 -1.07 28.08 -33.28
C ARG A 253 0.40 28.01 -32.94
N VAL A 254 0.74 27.22 -31.92
CA VAL A 254 2.10 27.05 -31.44
C VAL A 254 2.53 25.60 -31.69
N THR A 255 3.63 25.42 -32.40
CA THR A 255 4.33 24.14 -32.57
C THR A 255 5.60 24.18 -31.74
N PHE A 256 5.95 23.09 -31.05
CA PHE A 256 7.12 23.07 -30.15
C PHE A 256 7.91 21.76 -30.23
N ALA A 257 9.15 21.79 -29.76
CA ALA A 257 10.01 20.62 -29.55
C ALA A 257 10.33 20.46 -28.05
N LEU A 258 10.13 19.26 -27.50
CA LEU A 258 10.31 18.97 -26.08
C LEU A 258 11.17 17.70 -25.88
N ASP A 259 12.19 17.77 -25.02
CA ASP A 259 13.00 16.58 -24.68
C ASP A 259 12.27 15.65 -23.69
N CYS A 260 12.30 14.34 -23.98
CA CYS A 260 11.54 13.35 -23.22
C CYS A 260 12.18 12.91 -21.90
N CYS A 261 13.40 13.34 -21.60
CA CYS A 261 14.10 13.09 -20.36
C CYS A 261 14.01 14.31 -19.44
N ASP A 262 14.59 15.44 -19.86
CA ASP A 262 14.78 16.63 -19.02
C ASP A 262 13.61 17.62 -19.07
N ARG A 263 12.62 17.39 -19.95
CA ARG A 263 11.41 18.21 -20.10
C ARG A 263 11.68 19.61 -20.64
N GLU A 264 12.86 19.89 -21.20
CA GLU A 264 13.17 21.19 -21.79
C GLU A 264 12.36 21.39 -23.07
N ALA A 265 11.69 22.53 -23.18
CA ALA A 265 11.08 22.97 -24.42
C ALA A 265 12.14 23.74 -25.21
N MET A 266 12.77 23.05 -26.17
CA MET A 266 14.00 23.51 -26.83
C MET A 266 13.73 24.60 -27.87
N SER A 267 12.66 24.45 -28.63
CA SER A 267 12.25 25.42 -29.66
C SER A 267 10.73 25.45 -29.77
N TRP A 268 10.23 26.55 -30.33
CA TRP A 268 8.82 26.72 -30.66
C TRP A 268 8.65 27.79 -31.72
N VAL A 269 7.55 27.70 -32.47
CA VAL A 269 7.13 28.68 -33.47
C VAL A 269 5.64 28.93 -33.26
N ALA A 270 5.23 30.20 -33.32
CA ALA A 270 3.84 30.61 -33.27
C ALA A 270 3.41 31.24 -34.59
N THR A 271 2.30 30.77 -35.16
CA THR A 271 1.76 31.26 -36.43
C THR A 271 0.26 31.51 -36.33
N THR A 272 -0.24 32.46 -37.11
CA THR A 272 -1.69 32.68 -37.31
C THR A 272 -2.25 31.79 -38.43
N GLY A 273 -1.36 31.28 -39.30
CA GLY A 273 -1.65 30.28 -40.33
C GLY A 273 -1.86 28.88 -39.79
N GLY A 274 -1.96 27.88 -40.67
CA GLY A 274 -2.12 26.47 -40.30
C GLY A 274 -0.82 25.78 -39.84
N TYR A 275 -0.93 24.52 -39.43
CA TYR A 275 0.22 23.64 -39.16
C TYR A 275 0.83 23.16 -40.48
N SER A 276 1.79 23.91 -41.04
CA SER A 276 2.52 23.51 -42.25
C SER A 276 3.73 22.63 -41.93
N GLY A 277 4.14 21.81 -42.90
CA GLY A 277 5.38 21.03 -42.80
C GLY A 277 6.62 21.92 -42.63
N ASP A 278 6.62 23.11 -43.23
CA ASP A 278 7.74 24.07 -43.13
C ASP A 278 7.92 24.55 -41.68
N VAL A 279 6.83 24.89 -40.98
CA VAL A 279 6.88 25.28 -39.55
C VAL A 279 7.43 24.14 -38.69
N VAL A 280 7.09 22.89 -39.02
CA VAL A 280 7.63 21.72 -38.31
C VAL A 280 9.14 21.59 -38.56
N CYS A 281 9.59 21.76 -39.81
CA CYS A 281 11.02 21.75 -40.15
C CYS A 281 11.78 22.87 -39.42
N ASP A 282 11.25 24.08 -39.37
CA ASP A 282 11.85 25.22 -38.64
C ASP A 282 12.01 24.90 -37.15
N VAL A 283 10.98 24.31 -36.52
CA VAL A 283 11.02 23.89 -35.12
C VAL A 283 12.09 22.83 -34.90
N MET A 284 12.20 21.84 -35.79
CA MET A 284 13.23 20.79 -35.69
C MET A 284 14.64 21.37 -35.80
N LEU A 285 14.88 22.21 -36.81
CA LEU A 285 16.18 22.84 -37.04
C LEU A 285 16.59 23.70 -35.84
N ALA A 286 15.70 24.60 -35.41
CA ALA A 286 15.95 25.44 -34.25
C ALA A 286 16.19 24.61 -32.97
N ALA A 287 15.53 23.46 -32.80
CA ALA A 287 15.78 22.58 -31.65
C ALA A 287 17.20 21.99 -31.69
N VAL A 288 17.66 21.53 -32.85
CA VAL A 288 19.02 21.00 -33.03
C VAL A 288 20.06 22.11 -32.76
N GLU A 289 19.86 23.30 -33.33
CA GLU A 289 20.75 24.44 -33.15
C GLU A 289 20.83 24.89 -31.70
N GLN A 290 19.69 25.03 -31.02
CA GLN A 290 19.65 25.42 -29.60
C GLN A 290 20.29 24.37 -28.70
N ARG A 291 20.19 23.09 -29.06
CA ARG A 291 20.69 22.00 -28.22
C ARG A 291 22.18 21.75 -28.39
N PHE A 292 22.69 21.87 -29.61
CA PHE A 292 24.05 21.44 -29.98
C PHE A 292 24.91 22.55 -30.58
N GLY A 293 24.40 23.78 -30.69
CA GLY A 293 25.05 24.88 -31.38
C GLY A 293 24.85 24.81 -32.89
N ASN A 294 25.59 25.63 -33.65
CA ASN A 294 25.46 25.72 -35.10
C ASN A 294 26.09 24.51 -35.82
N VAL A 295 25.44 23.34 -35.68
CA VAL A 295 25.84 22.08 -36.29
C VAL A 295 24.85 21.69 -37.39
N PRO A 296 25.32 21.09 -38.51
CA PRO A 296 24.43 20.70 -39.61
C PRO A 296 23.53 19.51 -39.27
N LYS A 297 23.89 18.71 -38.26
CA LYS A 297 23.21 17.49 -37.85
C LYS A 297 23.39 17.23 -36.35
N ALA A 298 22.39 16.62 -35.71
CA ALA A 298 22.53 16.11 -34.35
C ALA A 298 23.71 15.12 -34.24
N PRO A 299 24.49 15.16 -33.14
CA PRO A 299 25.70 14.35 -32.99
C PRO A 299 25.43 12.84 -32.85
N ALA A 300 24.19 12.47 -32.51
CA ALA A 300 23.71 11.10 -32.47
C ALA A 300 22.26 11.08 -32.98
N GLU A 301 21.79 9.91 -33.45
CA GLU A 301 20.40 9.74 -33.86
C GLU A 301 19.45 9.97 -32.67
N ILE A 302 18.49 10.88 -32.84
CA ILE A 302 17.48 11.21 -31.82
C ILE A 302 16.11 10.81 -32.32
N GLU A 303 15.36 10.06 -31.53
CA GLU A 303 13.98 9.72 -31.89
C GLU A 303 13.08 10.96 -31.85
N TRP A 304 12.37 11.25 -32.94
CA TRP A 304 11.43 12.38 -33.04
C TRP A 304 10.00 11.87 -33.04
N LEU A 305 9.35 11.91 -31.87
CA LEU A 305 8.03 11.35 -31.63
C LEU A 305 6.93 12.40 -31.84
N THR A 306 5.98 12.10 -32.71
CA THR A 306 4.86 12.99 -33.07
C THR A 306 3.55 12.23 -33.21
N ASP A 307 2.44 12.96 -33.27
CA ASP A 307 1.18 12.39 -33.71
C ASP A 307 1.16 12.17 -35.24
N ASN A 308 0.00 11.77 -35.78
CA ASN A 308 -0.14 11.55 -37.23
C ASN A 308 -0.61 12.83 -37.96
N GLY A 309 -0.32 14.02 -37.44
CA GLY A 309 -0.64 15.29 -38.10
C GLY A 309 0.00 15.39 -39.49
N SER A 310 -0.72 15.99 -40.44
CA SER A 310 -0.30 16.06 -41.85
C SER A 310 1.07 16.70 -42.03
N GLY A 311 1.38 17.74 -41.25
CA GLY A 311 2.69 18.40 -41.26
C GLY A 311 3.84 17.50 -40.80
N TYR A 312 3.58 16.53 -39.91
CA TYR A 312 4.60 15.61 -39.39
C TYR A 312 4.82 14.39 -40.30
N ILE A 313 3.77 13.93 -41.00
CA ILE A 313 3.84 12.74 -41.86
C ILE A 313 4.25 13.04 -43.31
N ALA A 314 4.29 14.32 -43.69
CA ALA A 314 4.68 14.74 -45.04
C ALA A 314 6.08 14.22 -45.40
N GLY A 315 6.23 13.68 -46.62
CA GLY A 315 7.48 13.06 -47.09
C GLY A 315 8.69 13.98 -46.92
N LYS A 316 8.59 15.22 -47.42
CA LYS A 316 9.63 16.25 -47.30
C LYS A 316 10.05 16.52 -45.85
N THR A 317 9.09 16.55 -44.92
CA THR A 317 9.37 16.78 -43.50
C THR A 317 10.09 15.59 -42.86
N ARG A 318 9.75 14.36 -43.24
CA ARG A 318 10.43 13.15 -42.75
C ARG A 318 11.84 13.00 -43.33
N GLU A 319 12.03 13.35 -44.61
CA GLU A 319 13.33 13.43 -45.26
C GLU A 319 14.21 14.46 -44.53
N PHE A 320 13.71 15.69 -44.38
CA PHE A 320 14.42 16.76 -43.68
C PHE A 320 14.82 16.37 -42.25
N ALA A 321 13.90 15.79 -41.48
CA ALA A 321 14.19 15.30 -40.13
C ALA A 321 15.36 14.30 -40.12
N THR A 322 15.41 13.39 -41.09
CA THR A 322 16.48 12.39 -41.22
C THR A 322 17.82 13.05 -41.56
N ASP A 323 17.81 14.07 -42.42
CA ASP A 323 19.01 14.81 -42.83
C ASP A 323 19.68 15.50 -41.62
N ILE A 324 18.88 16.11 -40.74
CA ILE A 324 19.38 16.78 -39.52
C ILE A 324 19.57 15.84 -38.31
N GLY A 325 19.39 14.53 -38.50
CA GLY A 325 19.77 13.51 -37.50
C GLY A 325 18.67 13.11 -36.54
N LEU A 326 17.42 13.40 -36.90
CA LEU A 326 16.23 12.96 -36.20
C LEU A 326 15.63 11.74 -36.89
N LYS A 327 15.12 10.79 -36.11
CA LYS A 327 14.42 9.61 -36.59
C LYS A 327 12.90 9.78 -36.41
N PRO A 328 12.13 10.02 -37.49
CA PRO A 328 10.70 10.24 -37.37
C PRO A 328 9.96 9.00 -36.86
N LEU A 329 9.31 9.13 -35.70
CA LEU A 329 8.42 8.14 -35.11
C LEU A 329 7.02 8.75 -34.95
N THR A 330 6.00 8.01 -35.34
CA THR A 330 4.60 8.43 -35.16
C THR A 330 3.90 7.57 -34.13
N THR A 331 2.99 8.17 -33.38
CA THR A 331 2.15 7.41 -32.45
C THR A 331 1.21 6.46 -33.22
N PRO A 332 0.91 5.27 -32.67
CA PRO A 332 -0.14 4.42 -33.21
C PRO A 332 -1.46 5.16 -33.34
N VAL A 333 -2.23 4.85 -34.38
CA VAL A 333 -3.56 5.44 -34.61
C VAL A 333 -4.44 5.19 -33.38
N CYS A 334 -5.15 6.23 -32.92
CA CYS A 334 -6.02 6.19 -31.74
C CYS A 334 -5.30 5.87 -30.41
N SER A 335 -4.03 6.27 -30.25
CA SER A 335 -3.28 6.14 -29.00
C SER A 335 -2.83 7.51 -28.44
N PRO A 336 -3.73 8.33 -27.87
CA PRO A 336 -3.39 9.67 -27.34
C PRO A 336 -2.29 9.60 -26.27
N GLN A 337 -2.27 8.51 -25.51
CA GLN A 337 -1.31 8.28 -24.43
C GLN A 337 0.14 8.13 -24.93
N SER A 338 0.33 7.78 -26.21
CA SER A 338 1.66 7.61 -26.81
C SER A 338 2.39 8.94 -27.03
N ASN A 339 1.73 10.10 -26.95
CA ASN A 339 2.37 11.42 -26.90
C ASN A 339 2.06 12.17 -25.58
N GLY A 340 1.84 11.42 -24.49
CA GLY A 340 1.36 11.98 -23.22
C GLY A 340 2.28 13.03 -22.58
N MET A 341 3.56 13.10 -22.98
CA MET A 341 4.47 14.17 -22.54
C MET A 341 4.17 15.51 -23.20
N ALA A 342 4.01 15.53 -24.51
CA ALA A 342 3.62 16.72 -25.25
C ALA A 342 2.23 17.20 -24.80
N GLU A 343 1.26 16.28 -24.62
CA GLU A 343 -0.05 16.65 -24.08
C GLU A 343 0.03 17.28 -22.68
N SER A 344 0.87 16.74 -21.81
CA SER A 344 1.06 17.28 -20.46
C SER A 344 1.71 18.67 -20.50
N PHE A 345 2.60 18.91 -21.46
CA PHE A 345 3.18 20.23 -21.70
C PHE A 345 2.10 21.21 -22.19
N VAL A 346 1.31 20.84 -23.21
CA VAL A 346 0.20 21.66 -23.73
C VAL A 346 -0.78 22.04 -22.62
N LYS A 347 -1.19 21.08 -21.77
CA LYS A 347 -2.08 21.33 -20.62
C LYS A 347 -1.45 22.32 -19.63
N THR A 348 -0.14 22.24 -19.42
CA THR A 348 0.59 23.16 -18.54
C THR A 348 0.63 24.56 -19.15
N MET A 349 0.99 24.69 -20.43
CA MET A 349 1.04 25.97 -21.15
C MET A 349 -0.33 26.67 -21.14
N LYS A 350 -1.38 25.96 -21.54
CA LYS A 350 -2.74 26.52 -21.59
C LYS A 350 -3.29 26.94 -20.23
N ARG A 351 -2.98 26.19 -19.16
CA ARG A 351 -3.49 26.49 -17.82
C ARG A 351 -2.71 27.60 -17.12
N ASP A 352 -1.38 27.59 -17.28
CA ASP A 352 -0.49 28.40 -16.45
C ASP A 352 -0.02 29.68 -17.14
N TYR A 353 0.07 29.69 -18.47
CA TYR A 353 0.78 30.74 -19.20
C TYR A 353 -0.04 31.43 -20.29
N VAL A 354 -0.98 30.73 -20.92
CA VAL A 354 -1.83 31.34 -21.95
C VAL A 354 -2.80 32.32 -21.29
N LYS A 355 -2.62 33.59 -21.60
CA LYS A 355 -3.54 34.71 -21.27
C LYS A 355 -4.15 35.22 -22.57
N PRO A 356 -5.34 35.86 -22.52
CA PRO A 356 -6.08 36.14 -23.75
C PRO A 356 -5.53 37.33 -24.58
N ASP A 357 -4.50 38.07 -24.12
CA ASP A 357 -3.93 39.23 -24.85
C ASP A 357 -3.22 38.87 -26.18
N ALA A 358 -3.81 39.36 -27.29
CA ALA A 358 -3.34 39.22 -28.67
C ALA A 358 -2.06 40.01 -28.99
N ALA A 359 -1.99 41.28 -28.58
CA ALA A 359 -0.96 42.22 -29.01
C ALA A 359 0.42 41.89 -28.43
N THR A 360 0.42 41.13 -27.34
CA THR A 360 1.62 40.69 -26.62
C THR A 360 1.77 39.16 -26.66
N ALA A 361 0.88 38.42 -27.35
CA ALA A 361 0.82 36.96 -27.30
C ALA A 361 2.18 36.28 -27.59
N ALA A 362 2.87 36.69 -28.66
CA ALA A 362 4.19 36.12 -29.01
C ALA A 362 5.27 36.46 -27.97
N ARG A 363 5.31 37.70 -27.45
CA ARG A 363 6.24 38.10 -26.38
C ARG A 363 5.93 37.37 -25.08
N ASN A 364 4.66 37.19 -24.75
CA ASN A 364 4.19 36.43 -23.59
C ASN A 364 4.56 34.95 -23.71
N LEU A 365 4.50 34.37 -24.91
CA LEU A 365 4.97 33.01 -25.17
C LEU A 365 6.48 32.89 -24.94
N ALA A 366 7.29 33.83 -25.42
CA ALA A 366 8.73 33.81 -25.15
C ALA A 366 9.03 33.83 -23.64
N ILE A 367 8.39 34.73 -22.89
CA ILE A 367 8.49 34.79 -21.42
C ILE A 367 8.01 33.48 -20.78
N ALA A 368 6.93 32.90 -21.30
CA ALA A 368 6.34 31.66 -20.78
C ALA A 368 7.25 30.45 -20.99
N PHE A 369 7.82 30.27 -22.18
CA PHE A 369 8.75 29.17 -22.47
C PHE A 369 10.03 29.30 -21.64
N GLU A 370 10.56 30.51 -21.51
CA GLU A 370 11.74 30.77 -20.68
C GLU A 370 11.44 30.49 -19.19
N HIS A 371 10.32 31.01 -18.67
CA HIS A 371 9.88 30.70 -17.32
C HIS A 371 9.61 29.20 -17.14
N TYR A 372 9.05 28.51 -18.15
CA TYR A 372 8.84 27.08 -18.10
C TYR A 372 10.17 26.33 -17.92
N ASN A 373 11.17 26.66 -18.74
CA ASN A 373 12.49 26.00 -18.74
C ASN A 373 13.36 26.33 -17.51
N GLU A 374 13.26 27.55 -16.98
CA GLU A 374 14.10 28.01 -15.86
C GLU A 374 13.42 27.86 -14.49
N GLN A 375 12.10 27.99 -14.43
CA GLN A 375 11.37 28.17 -13.17
C GLN A 375 10.24 27.16 -12.93
N HIS A 376 9.72 26.44 -13.93
CA HIS A 376 8.60 25.52 -13.67
C HIS A 376 9.05 24.26 -12.91
N PRO A 377 8.46 23.94 -11.74
CA PRO A 377 8.86 22.74 -10.99
C PRO A 377 8.15 21.48 -11.53
N HIS A 378 8.93 20.46 -11.91
CA HIS A 378 8.43 19.18 -12.38
C HIS A 378 8.58 18.08 -11.33
N SER A 379 7.50 17.41 -10.94
CA SER A 379 7.58 16.30 -9.98
C SER A 379 8.44 15.14 -10.47
N ALA A 380 8.46 14.89 -11.79
CA ALA A 380 9.31 13.88 -12.42
C ALA A 380 10.81 14.21 -12.28
N LEU A 381 11.17 15.49 -12.19
CA LEU A 381 12.55 15.98 -12.06
C LEU A 381 12.90 16.33 -10.59
N LYS A 382 12.18 15.72 -9.63
CA LYS A 382 12.29 16.03 -8.20
C LYS A 382 12.07 17.53 -7.90
N TYR A 383 11.11 18.15 -8.59
CA TYR A 383 10.71 19.56 -8.50
C TYR A 383 11.75 20.58 -8.98
N ARG A 384 12.76 20.14 -9.73
CA ARG A 384 13.63 21.04 -10.50
C ARG A 384 12.95 21.54 -11.76
N SER A 385 13.46 22.65 -12.28
CA SER A 385 13.13 23.11 -13.63
C SER A 385 13.90 22.31 -14.68
N PRO A 386 13.44 22.28 -15.94
CA PRO A 386 14.11 21.55 -17.00
C PRO A 386 15.61 21.86 -17.12
N ARG A 387 15.98 23.15 -17.21
CA ARG A 387 17.38 23.55 -17.38
C ARG A 387 18.21 23.35 -16.10
N GLU A 388 17.63 23.48 -14.92
CA GLU A 388 18.34 23.14 -13.68
C GLU A 388 18.65 21.63 -13.61
N PHE A 389 17.69 20.78 -13.99
CA PHE A 389 17.89 19.33 -14.04
C PHE A 389 19.00 18.96 -15.03
N ARG A 390 18.98 19.57 -16.23
CA ARG A 390 20.00 19.37 -17.25
C ARG A 390 21.39 19.78 -16.77
N ARG A 391 21.56 21.03 -16.30
CA ARG A 391 22.85 21.54 -15.78
C ARG A 391 23.45 20.62 -14.72
N ARG A 392 22.64 20.12 -13.78
CA ARG A 392 23.10 19.17 -12.75
C ARG A 392 23.53 17.82 -13.31
N THR A 393 22.84 17.33 -14.34
CA THR A 393 23.13 16.02 -14.94
C THR A 393 24.42 16.08 -15.76
N GLU A 394 24.63 17.18 -16.48
CA GLU A 394 25.87 17.48 -17.19
C GLU A 394 27.06 17.59 -16.22
N SER A 395 26.92 18.35 -15.12
CA SER A 395 27.96 18.44 -14.09
C SER A 395 28.26 17.10 -13.41
N SER A 396 27.26 16.22 -13.26
CA SER A 396 27.47 14.89 -12.66
C SER A 396 28.13 13.88 -13.61
N THR A 397 28.21 14.21 -14.92
CA THR A 397 28.85 13.37 -15.94
C THR A 397 30.29 13.81 -16.20
N GLN A 398 30.68 15.01 -15.74
CA GLN A 398 32.03 15.57 -15.85
C GLN A 398 32.93 15.29 -14.63
N VAL A 399 32.38 14.65 -13.59
CA VAL A 399 33.10 14.12 -12.41
C VAL A 399 33.12 12.61 -12.52
#